data_AF-A0A454D4Q9-F1
#
_entry.id   AF-A0A454D4Q9-F1
#
_cell.length_a   1.000
_cell.length_b   1.000
_cell.length_c   1.000
_cell.angle_alpha   90.00
_cell.angle_beta   90.00
_cell.angle_gamma   90.00
#
_symmetry.space_group_name_H-M   'P 1'
#
loop_
_entity.id
_entity.type
_entity.pdbx_description
1 polymer ?
#
loop_
_entity_poly.entity_id
_entity_poly.type
_entity_poly.pdbx_seq_one_letter_code
_entity_poly.pdbx_strand_id
1 'polypeptide(L)' 'GRDIGFNYGAEAGYEFASGLIVSGGYRASSVTIDVESGGDVDFDFDGFYLGLDYKF' A
#
# COMPACT_ATOMS: atom_id res chain seq x y z
N GLY A 1 -20.12 -9.39 -7.25
CA GLY A 1 -19.38 -9.12 -6.02
C GLY A 1 -19.03 -7.65 -5.96
N ARG A 2 -19.12 -7.03 -4.79
CA ARG A 2 -18.47 -5.74 -4.53
C ARG A 2 -17.28 -6.05 -3.61
N ASP A 3 -16.09 -6.04 -4.16
CA ASP A 3 -14.84 -6.26 -3.44
C ASP A 3 -14.57 -5.01 -2.58
N ILE A 4 -14.88 -5.09 -1.29
CA ILE A 4 -14.60 -4.01 -0.33
C ILE A 4 -13.23 -4.29 0.27
N GLY A 5 -12.18 -3.67 -0.28
CA GLY A 5 -10.82 -3.78 0.23
C GLY A 5 -10.46 -2.60 1.15
N PHE A 6 -10.07 -2.88 2.39
CA PHE A 6 -9.57 -1.86 3.31
C PHE A 6 -8.07 -1.70 3.13
N ASN A 7 -7.64 -0.49 2.76
CA ASN A 7 -6.23 -0.16 2.56
C ASN A 7 -5.80 0.80 3.66
N TYR A 8 -4.81 0.40 4.47
CA TYR A 8 -4.22 1.24 5.50
C TYR A 8 -2.70 1.26 5.35
N GLY A 9 -2.08 2.42 5.55
CA GLY A 9 -0.65 2.54 5.35
C GLY A 9 -0.10 3.81 5.96
N ALA A 10 1.21 3.79 6.20
CA ALA A 10 1.97 4.93 6.68
C ALA A 10 3.08 5.22 5.68
N GLU A 11 3.19 6.47 5.27
CA GLU A 11 4.26 6.96 4.40
C GLU A 11 5.03 8.05 5.13
N ALA A 12 6.36 7.99 5.04
CA ALA A 12 7.26 9.03 5.50
C ALA A 12 8.19 9.44 4.36
N GLY A 13 8.28 10.74 4.11
CA GLY A 13 9.20 11.33 3.14
C GLY A 13 10.21 12.23 3.85
N TYR A 14 11.47 12.19 3.39
CA TYR A 14 12.53 13.06 3.84
C TYR A 14 13.26 13.68 2.64
N GLU A 15 13.35 15.01 2.63
CA GLU A 15 14.19 15.73 1.67
C GLU A 15 15.62 15.74 2.19
N PHE A 16 16.52 15.01 1.53
CA PHE A 16 17.91 14.88 1.97
C PHE A 16 18.88 15.78 1.19
N ALA A 17 18.48 16.23 -0.01
CA ALA A 17 19.21 17.22 -0.79
C ALA A 17 18.23 18.12 -1.54
N SER A 18 18.66 19.32 -1.96
CA SER A 18 17.79 20.25 -2.69
C SER A 18 17.26 19.60 -3.96
N GLY A 19 15.96 19.30 -3.96
CA GLY A 19 15.26 18.65 -5.07
C GLY A 19 15.28 17.12 -5.03
N LEU A 20 15.89 16.48 -4.03
CA LEU A 20 15.92 15.02 -3.87
C LEU A 20 15.18 14.62 -2.59
N ILE A 21 14.06 13.94 -2.78
CA ILE A 21 13.20 13.46 -1.71
C ILE A 21 13.26 11.93 -1.73
N VAL A 22 13.61 11.34 -0.59
CA VAL A 22 13.44 9.90 -0.38
C VAL A 22 12.12 9.70 0.35
N SER A 23 11.25 8.88 -0.23
CA SER A 23 9.97 8.51 0.36
C SER A 23 9.98 7.02 0.65
N GLY A 24 9.34 6.62 1.74
CA GLY A 24 9.24 5.23 2.11
C GLY A 24 7.95 5.02 2.85
N GLY A 25 7.28 3.92 2.55
CA GLY A 25 6.02 3.63 3.18
C GLY A 25 5.77 2.16 3.33
N TYR A 26 4.86 1.86 4.25
CA TYR A 26 4.26 0.56 4.41
C TYR A 26 2.79 0.69 4.05
N ARG A 27 2.33 -0.21 3.19
CA ARG A 27 0.92 -0.34 2.86
C ARG A 27 0.48 -1.76 3.19
N ALA A 28 -0.58 -1.87 3.97
CA ALA A 28 -1.34 -3.08 4.16
C ALA A 28 -2.70 -2.92 3.46
N SER A 29 -3.14 -3.96 2.78
CA SER A 29 -4.37 -3.96 2.00
C SER A 29 -5.03 -5.31 2.15
N SER A 30 -6.16 -5.35 2.84
CA SER A 30 -6.92 -6.58 3.02
C SER A 30 -8.05 -6.60 2.00
N VAL A 31 -8.07 -7.63 1.16
CA VAL A 31 -9.09 -7.85 0.12
C VAL A 31 -9.84 -9.13 0.47
N THR A 32 -11.12 -8.98 0.83
CA THR A 32 -12.01 -10.12 1.06
C THR A 32 -12.75 -10.44 -0.24
N ILE A 33 -12.52 -11.64 -0.78
CA ILE A 33 -13.23 -12.15 -1.95
C ILE A 33 -14.27 -13.15 -1.48
N ASP A 34 -15.54 -12.79 -1.66
CA ASP A 34 -16.68 -13.70 -1.44
C ASP A 34 -16.72 -14.70 -2.59
N VAL A 35 -16.29 -15.94 -2.33
CA VAL A 35 -16.31 -17.00 -3.32
C VAL A 35 -17.67 -17.68 -3.24
N GLU A 36 -18.43 -17.63 -4.33
CA GLU A 36 -19.81 -18.16 -4.44
C GLU A 36 -19.94 -19.66 -4.07
N SER A 37 -18.80 -20.37 -3.95
CA SER A 37 -18.69 -21.74 -3.45
C SER A 37 -18.47 -21.84 -1.92
N GLY A 38 -19.03 -20.91 -1.15
CA GLY A 38 -19.25 -21.05 0.30
C GLY A 38 -18.02 -20.90 1.19
N GLY A 39 -17.00 -20.16 0.75
CA GLY A 39 -15.83 -19.86 1.58
C GLY A 39 -15.33 -18.44 1.34
N ASP A 40 -15.19 -17.67 2.40
CA ASP A 40 -14.52 -16.37 2.39
C ASP A 40 -13.02 -16.58 2.25
N VAL A 41 -12.40 -16.03 1.19
CA VAL A 41 -10.94 -16.00 1.08
C VAL A 41 -10.47 -14.60 1.36
N ASP A 42 -9.74 -14.46 2.47
CA ASP A 42 -9.12 -13.20 2.87
C ASP A 42 -7.68 -13.14 2.36
N PHE A 43 -7.38 -12.14 1.54
CA PHE A 43 -6.04 -11.86 1.07
C PHE A 43 -5.50 -10.62 1.77
N ASP A 44 -4.50 -10.80 2.63
CA ASP A 44 -3.76 -9.70 3.22
C ASP A 44 -2.51 -9.42 2.38
N PHE A 45 -2.44 -8.20 1.84
CA PHE A 45 -1.30 -7.70 1.10
C PHE A 45 -0.59 -6.64 1.93
N ASP A 46 0.47 -7.04 2.63
CA ASP A 46 1.39 -6.11 3.27
C ASP A 46 2.67 -5.94 2.43
N GLY A 47 3.11 -4.69 2.29
CA GLY A 47 4.25 -4.35 1.46
C GLY A 47 4.94 -3.07 1.88
N PHE A 48 6.28 -3.12 1.87
CA PHE A 48 7.13 -1.95 2.00
C PHE A 48 7.49 -1.44 0.61
N TYR A 49 7.45 -0.12 0.43
CA TYR A 49 7.95 0.54 -0.77
C TYR A 49 8.92 1.65 -0.41
N LEU A 50 9.86 1.90 -1.32
CA LEU A 50 10.85 2.97 -1.25
C LEU A 50 10.83 3.71 -2.59
N GLY A 51 10.67 5.02 -2.52
CA GLY A 51 10.63 5.95 -3.64
C GLY A 51 11.75 6.97 -3.56
N LEU A 52 12.21 7.41 -4.73
CA LEU A 52 13.13 8.53 -4.90
C LEU A 52 12.47 9.52 -5.85
N ASP A 53 12.12 10.69 -5.34
CA ASP A 53 11.50 11.77 -6.09
C ASP A 53 12.54 12.86 -6.35
N TYR A 54 12.69 13.22 -7.63
CA TYR A 54 13.52 14.34 -8.06
C TYR A 54 12.65 15.50 -8.53
N LYS A 55 12.74 16.64 -7.86
CA LYS A 55 11.99 17.86 -8.18
C LYS A 55 12.84 18.73 -9.10
N PHE A 56 12.46 18.81 -10.38
CA PHE A 56 13.08 19.63 -11.43
C PHE A 56 12.44 21.02 -11.50
#